data_AF-A0A3B8U9B8-F1
#
_entry.id   AF-A0A3B8U9B8-F1
#
_cell.length_a   1.000
_cell.length_b   1.000
_cell.length_c   1.000
_cell.angle_alpha   90.00
_cell.angle_beta   90.00
_cell.angle_gamma   90.00
#
_symmetry.space_group_name_H-M   'P 1'
#
loop_
_entity.id
_entity.type
_entity.pdbx_description
1 polymer ?
#
loop_
_entity_poly.entity_id
_entity_poly.type
_entity_poly.pdbx_seq_one_letter_code
_entity_poly.pdbx_strand_id
1 'polypeptide(L)'
;SDQQVRGTVSLPHGTGQKVVLVVIAKGDRAKEALDAGADFVGAEDLLEKIKGGWTDFSALIATPDMMRELGKLGKVLGPRGLMPTPKAGTVTNEIAKAVKEVKAGKIEFKVDKTGVVNSPVGKMSFQQENVAENVKALLSAVNRAKPASSKGVFLRSLYLSSTMGPGLKIDLQSMLVA
;
A
#
# COMPACT_ATOMS: atom_id res chain seq x y z
N SER A 1 -9.87 -17.70 -9.03
CA SER A 1 -8.91 -16.76 -8.38
C SER A 1 -9.20 -16.59 -6.89
N ASP A 2 -9.74 -17.62 -6.23
CA ASP A 2 -10.42 -17.51 -4.93
C ASP A 2 -9.49 -17.65 -3.71
N GLN A 3 -8.18 -17.74 -3.96
CA GLN A 3 -7.14 -17.83 -2.93
C GLN A 3 -6.17 -16.65 -2.98
N GLN A 4 -6.41 -15.62 -3.81
CA GLN A 4 -5.53 -14.46 -3.85
C GLN A 4 -5.70 -13.63 -2.58
N VAL A 5 -4.66 -13.64 -1.74
CA VAL A 5 -4.56 -12.79 -0.56
C VAL A 5 -4.12 -11.41 -1.02
N ARG A 6 -4.99 -10.42 -0.79
CA ARG A 6 -4.71 -9.02 -1.02
C ARG A 6 -5.38 -8.23 0.10
N GLY A 7 -4.64 -7.30 0.68
CA GLY A 7 -5.15 -6.50 1.78
C GLY A 7 -4.36 -5.23 1.97
N THR A 8 -4.83 -4.42 2.91
CA THR A 8 -4.11 -3.26 3.38
C THR A 8 -3.87 -3.39 4.87
N VAL A 9 -2.71 -2.93 5.32
CA VAL A 9 -2.35 -2.87 6.73
C VAL A 9 -1.81 -1.49 7.06
N SER A 10 -2.32 -0.89 8.13
CA SER A 10 -1.73 0.31 8.70
C SER A 10 -0.61 -0.13 9.63
N LEU A 11 0.63 0.26 9.32
CA LEU A 11 1.75 0.02 10.22
C LEU A 11 1.72 1.06 11.37
N PRO A 12 1.83 0.65 12.64
CA PRO A 12 1.81 1.57 13.78
C PRO A 12 2.97 2.57 13.76
N HIS A 13 4.16 2.14 13.30
CA HIS A 13 5.35 3.01 13.24
C HIS A 13 5.66 3.52 11.83
N GLY A 14 4.79 3.25 10.86
CA GLY A 14 5.00 3.58 9.45
C GLY A 14 6.21 2.87 8.80
N THR A 15 6.53 3.27 7.57
CA THR A 15 7.61 2.68 6.76
C THR A 15 8.90 3.50 6.76
N GLY A 16 8.87 4.72 7.30
CA GLY A 16 10.01 5.65 7.30
C GLY A 16 10.41 6.17 5.91
N GLN A 17 9.60 5.91 4.89
CA GLN A 17 9.77 6.51 3.56
C GLN A 17 8.94 7.79 3.44
N LYS A 18 9.50 8.81 2.79
CA LYS A 18 8.73 9.98 2.39
C LYS A 18 7.81 9.56 1.25
N VAL A 19 6.52 9.41 1.54
CA VAL A 19 5.50 9.05 0.55
C VAL A 19 5.07 10.34 -0.13
N VAL A 20 5.35 10.47 -1.43
CA VAL A 20 4.83 11.57 -2.24
C VAL A 20 3.44 11.17 -2.71
N LEU A 21 2.42 11.92 -2.32
CA LEU A 21 1.01 11.65 -2.57
C LEU A 21 0.43 12.57 -3.63
N VAL A 22 -0.15 11.96 -4.66
CA VAL A 22 -0.92 12.65 -5.68
C VAL A 22 -2.39 12.27 -5.50
N VAL A 23 -3.26 13.28 -5.48
CA VAL A 23 -4.71 13.09 -5.43
C VAL A 23 -5.32 13.61 -6.72
N ILE A 24 -6.09 12.75 -7.39
CA ILE A 24 -6.88 13.11 -8.55
C ILE A 24 -8.34 13.25 -8.12
N ALA A 25 -8.81 14.49 -8.03
CA ALA A 25 -10.17 14.83 -7.61
C ALA A 25 -10.64 16.14 -8.24
N LYS A 26 -11.95 16.25 -8.49
CA LYS A 26 -12.61 17.46 -8.99
C LYS A 26 -13.32 18.23 -7.87
N GLY A 27 -13.37 19.57 -7.99
CA GLY A 27 -14.17 20.43 -7.12
C GLY A 27 -13.71 20.51 -5.65
N ASP A 28 -14.66 20.52 -4.72
CA ASP A 28 -14.39 20.73 -3.28
C ASP A 28 -13.51 19.64 -2.66
N ARG A 29 -13.54 18.45 -3.24
CA ARG A 29 -12.67 17.33 -2.88
C ARG A 29 -11.18 17.58 -3.09
N ALA A 30 -10.83 18.43 -4.05
CA ALA A 30 -9.45 18.85 -4.25
C ALA A 30 -8.96 19.73 -3.10
N LYS A 31 -9.84 20.59 -2.56
CA LYS A 31 -9.50 21.43 -1.40
C LYS A 31 -9.29 20.58 -0.15
N GLU A 32 -10.18 19.63 0.11
CA GLU A 32 -10.03 18.67 1.21
C GLU A 32 -8.70 17.88 1.13
N ALA A 33 -8.26 17.54 -0.09
CA ALA A 33 -7.00 16.84 -0.31
C ALA A 33 -5.78 17.72 0.05
N LEU A 34 -5.80 18.99 -0.35
CA LEU A 34 -4.76 19.97 -0.03
C LEU A 34 -4.69 20.20 1.48
N ASP A 35 -5.84 20.36 2.15
CA ASP A 35 -5.92 20.56 3.60
C ASP A 35 -5.46 19.31 4.38
N ALA A 36 -5.68 18.11 3.85
CA ALA A 36 -5.15 16.87 4.39
C ALA A 36 -3.64 16.69 4.15
N GLY A 37 -3.04 17.56 3.35
CA GLY A 37 -1.61 17.63 3.06
C GLY A 37 -1.16 16.78 1.88
N ALA A 38 -2.02 16.51 0.88
CA ALA A 38 -1.54 15.92 -0.37
C ALA A 38 -0.47 16.82 -1.03
N ASP A 39 0.60 16.23 -1.56
CA ASP A 39 1.70 17.00 -2.17
C ASP A 39 1.27 17.63 -3.51
N PHE A 40 0.48 16.88 -4.29
CA PHE A 40 -0.08 17.37 -5.55
C PHE A 40 -1.56 17.00 -5.65
N VAL A 41 -2.38 17.96 -6.06
CA VAL A 41 -3.81 17.78 -6.26
C VAL A 41 -4.23 18.41 -7.56
N GLY A 42 -5.05 17.70 -8.33
CA GLY A 42 -5.64 18.23 -9.57
C GLY A 42 -6.50 17.20 -10.28
N ALA A 43 -6.85 17.49 -11.52
CA ALA A 43 -7.78 16.68 -12.29
C ALA A 43 -7.19 16.39 -13.67
N GLU A 44 -7.63 17.11 -14.70
CA GLU A 44 -7.27 16.88 -16.10
C GLU A 44 -5.81 17.29 -16.40
N ASP A 45 -5.32 18.35 -15.76
CA ASP A 45 -3.95 18.85 -15.86
C ASP A 45 -2.91 17.84 -15.37
N LEU A 46 -3.19 17.19 -14.24
CA LEU A 46 -2.36 16.14 -13.66
C LEU A 46 -2.42 14.85 -14.48
N LEU A 47 -3.58 14.51 -15.03
CA LEU A 47 -3.74 13.37 -15.93
C LEU A 47 -2.90 13.53 -17.21
N GLU A 48 -2.84 14.73 -17.78
CA GLU A 48 -2.00 15.01 -18.95
C GLU A 48 -0.50 14.94 -18.63
N LYS A 49 -0.07 15.47 -17.48
CA LYS A 49 1.33 15.31 -17.01
C LYS A 49 1.72 13.85 -16.82
N ILE A 50 0.84 13.05 -16.21
CA ILE A 50 1.06 11.61 -16.01
C ILE A 50 1.11 10.89 -17.37
N LYS A 51 0.26 11.29 -18.32
CA LYS A 51 0.30 10.79 -19.69
C LYS A 51 1.62 11.14 -20.40
N GLY A 52 2.19 12.31 -20.10
CA GLY A 52 3.51 12.75 -20.54
C GLY A 52 4.69 12.01 -19.90
N GLY A 53 4.43 11.08 -18.97
CA GLY A 53 5.45 10.23 -18.34
C GLY A 53 5.85 10.65 -16.92
N TRP A 54 5.24 11.71 -16.37
CA TRP A 54 5.53 12.13 -15.00
C TRP A 54 5.00 11.12 -13.99
N THR A 55 5.91 10.57 -13.18
CA THR A 55 5.65 9.43 -12.30
C THR A 55 6.45 9.49 -10.99
N ASP A 56 6.83 10.70 -10.56
CA ASP A 56 7.63 10.94 -9.36
C ASP A 56 6.76 10.96 -8.09
N PHE A 57 5.86 9.98 -7.97
CA PHE A 57 5.00 9.83 -6.80
C PHE A 57 4.90 8.39 -6.34
N SER A 58 4.64 8.21 -5.05
CA SER A 58 4.63 6.90 -4.39
C SER A 58 3.23 6.32 -4.30
N ALA A 59 2.20 7.16 -4.21
CA ALA A 59 0.82 6.71 -4.11
C ALA A 59 -0.14 7.68 -4.82
N LEU A 60 -1.16 7.11 -5.45
CA LEU A 60 -2.21 7.82 -6.16
C LEU A 60 -3.56 7.52 -5.51
N ILE A 61 -4.27 8.56 -5.09
CA ILE A 61 -5.64 8.45 -4.58
C ILE A 61 -6.55 9.12 -5.61
N ALA A 62 -7.65 8.46 -5.95
CA ALA A 62 -8.58 8.97 -6.95
C ALA A 62 -10.02 8.89 -6.45
N THR A 63 -10.85 9.81 -6.92
CA THR A 63 -12.30 9.71 -6.74
C THR A 63 -12.92 8.81 -7.83
N PRO A 64 -14.05 8.13 -7.54
CA PRO A 64 -14.66 7.17 -8.48
C PRO A 64 -15.04 7.74 -9.85
N ASP A 65 -15.39 9.03 -9.91
CA ASP A 65 -15.71 9.78 -11.12
C ASP A 65 -14.52 9.88 -12.09
N MET A 66 -13.29 9.99 -11.56
CA MET A 66 -12.08 10.14 -12.37
C MET A 66 -11.48 8.82 -12.83
N MET A 67 -11.99 7.68 -12.35
CA MET A 67 -11.47 6.35 -12.69
C MET A 67 -11.60 6.00 -14.18
N ARG A 68 -12.62 6.53 -14.88
CA ARG A 68 -12.81 6.28 -16.31
C ARG A 68 -11.69 6.86 -17.16
N GLU A 69 -11.17 8.01 -16.76
CA GLU A 69 -10.06 8.69 -17.44
C GLU A 69 -8.72 8.06 -17.04
N LEU A 70 -8.56 7.74 -15.76
CA LEU A 70 -7.39 7.04 -15.21
C LEU A 70 -7.17 5.66 -15.82
N GLY A 71 -8.24 4.95 -16.17
CA GLY A 71 -8.18 3.66 -16.85
C GLY A 71 -7.44 3.71 -18.19
N LYS A 72 -7.47 4.84 -18.89
CA LYS A 72 -6.72 5.04 -20.14
C LYS A 72 -5.21 5.11 -19.91
N LEU A 73 -4.78 5.51 -18.70
CA LEU A 73 -3.37 5.61 -18.28
C LEU A 73 -2.84 4.29 -17.69
N GLY A 74 -3.63 3.22 -17.69
CA GLY A 74 -3.24 1.91 -17.16
C GLY A 74 -1.96 1.34 -17.76
N LYS A 75 -1.58 1.72 -18.99
CA LYS A 75 -0.30 1.32 -19.60
C LYS A 75 0.93 1.88 -18.89
N VAL A 76 0.83 3.08 -18.31
CA VAL A 76 1.92 3.75 -17.60
C VAL A 76 1.90 3.38 -16.12
N LEU A 77 0.72 3.44 -15.49
CA LEU A 77 0.54 3.21 -14.05
C LEU A 77 0.54 1.73 -13.66
N GLY A 78 0.13 0.84 -14.57
CA GLY A 78 0.00 -0.60 -14.34
C GLY A 78 1.31 -1.30 -14.02
N PRO A 79 2.37 -1.20 -14.86
CA PRO A 79 3.65 -1.85 -14.61
C PRO A 79 4.34 -1.39 -13.31
N ARG A 80 4.05 -0.16 -12.88
CA ARG A 80 4.63 0.45 -11.67
C ARG A 80 3.81 0.20 -10.40
N GLY A 81 2.64 -0.41 -10.49
CA GLY A 81 1.78 -0.67 -9.33
C GLY A 81 1.17 0.59 -8.70
N LEU A 82 1.21 1.73 -9.39
CA LEU A 82 0.67 3.01 -8.91
C LEU A 82 -0.82 3.21 -9.22
N MET A 83 -1.45 2.20 -9.83
CA MET A 83 -2.85 2.27 -10.23
C MET A 83 -3.77 2.18 -8.99
N PRO A 84 -4.66 3.16 -8.74
CA PRO A 84 -5.57 3.13 -7.62
C PRO A 84 -6.58 1.99 -7.80
N THR A 85 -6.92 1.32 -6.71
CA THR A 85 -7.87 0.22 -6.74
C THR A 85 -8.89 0.34 -5.62
N PRO A 86 -10.19 0.09 -5.89
CA PRO A 86 -11.22 0.13 -4.85
C PRO A 86 -10.95 -0.83 -3.68
N LYS A 87 -10.34 -1.99 -3.96
CA LYS A 87 -9.98 -2.98 -2.93
C LYS A 87 -8.88 -2.51 -1.98
N ALA A 88 -8.00 -1.62 -2.43
CA ALA A 88 -6.99 -1.00 -1.58
C ALA A 88 -7.54 0.20 -0.78
N GLY A 89 -8.79 0.61 -1.03
CA GLY A 89 -9.37 1.81 -0.44
C GLY A 89 -8.74 3.11 -0.95
N THR A 90 -7.92 3.05 -2.01
CA THR A 90 -7.33 4.23 -2.67
C THR A 90 -8.28 4.88 -3.67
N VAL A 91 -9.44 4.25 -3.91
CA VAL A 91 -10.58 4.86 -4.58
C VAL A 91 -11.65 5.11 -3.54
N THR A 92 -11.78 6.34 -3.08
CA THR A 92 -12.76 6.70 -2.05
C THR A 92 -13.31 8.09 -2.29
N ASN A 93 -14.50 8.31 -1.74
CA ASN A 93 -15.09 9.62 -1.58
C ASN A 93 -14.47 10.36 -0.38
N GLU A 94 -13.98 9.63 0.64
CA GLU A 94 -13.39 10.24 1.84
C GLU A 94 -11.88 10.48 1.67
N ILE A 95 -11.51 11.49 0.89
CA ILE A 95 -10.11 11.76 0.54
C ILE A 95 -9.27 12.12 1.76
N ALA A 96 -9.78 12.99 2.64
CA ALA A 96 -9.02 13.45 3.79
C ALA A 96 -8.57 12.31 4.71
N LYS A 97 -9.43 11.29 4.91
CA LYS A 97 -9.08 10.10 5.68
C LYS A 97 -8.08 9.23 4.94
N ALA A 98 -8.31 8.97 3.65
CA ALA A 98 -7.38 8.17 2.84
C ALA A 98 -5.98 8.78 2.76
N VAL A 99 -5.86 10.11 2.60
CA VAL A 99 -4.57 10.80 2.61
C VAL A 99 -3.86 10.62 3.95
N LYS A 100 -4.57 10.79 5.08
CA LYS A 100 -4.00 10.59 6.43
C LYS A 100 -3.56 9.14 6.65
N GLU A 101 -4.37 8.17 6.25
CA GLU A 101 -4.02 6.74 6.38
C GLU A 101 -2.80 6.36 5.54
N VAL A 102 -2.72 6.83 4.30
CA VAL A 102 -1.57 6.53 3.43
C VAL A 102 -0.31 7.22 3.96
N LYS A 103 -0.42 8.45 4.47
CA LYS A 103 0.69 9.12 5.17
C LYS A 103 1.12 8.42 6.46
N ALA A 104 0.18 7.81 7.18
CA ALA A 104 0.48 6.99 8.36
C ALA A 104 1.22 5.70 8.02
N GLY A 105 1.45 5.40 6.72
CA GLY A 105 2.19 4.23 6.29
C GLY A 105 1.30 3.02 6.07
N LYS A 106 0.07 3.23 5.58
CA LYS A 106 -0.77 2.14 5.07
C LYS A 106 -0.09 1.47 3.88
N ILE A 107 0.21 0.18 4.03
CA ILE A 107 0.83 -0.63 2.98
C ILE A 107 -0.24 -1.51 2.36
N GLU A 108 -0.21 -1.59 1.04
CA GLU A 108 -0.92 -2.62 0.31
C GLU A 108 -0.01 -3.83 0.14
N PHE A 109 -0.51 -5.00 0.53
CA PHE A 109 0.16 -6.26 0.28
C PHE A 109 -0.65 -7.10 -0.72
N LYS A 110 0.06 -7.65 -1.71
CA LYS A 110 -0.49 -8.49 -2.75
C LYS A 110 0.38 -9.74 -2.88
N VAL A 111 -0.27 -10.87 -3.09
CA VAL A 111 0.42 -12.13 -3.40
C VAL A 111 0.96 -12.11 -4.84
N ASP A 112 2.23 -12.49 -4.96
CA ASP A 112 2.88 -12.75 -6.24
C ASP A 112 2.39 -14.05 -6.87
N LYS A 113 2.72 -14.28 -8.15
CA LYS A 113 2.35 -15.52 -8.87
C LYS A 113 2.87 -16.78 -8.16
N THR A 114 3.93 -16.65 -7.36
CA THR A 114 4.56 -17.72 -6.57
C THR A 114 3.92 -17.95 -5.20
N GLY A 115 2.91 -17.16 -4.80
CA GLY A 115 2.27 -17.30 -3.50
C GLY A 115 3.00 -16.57 -2.36
N VAL A 116 3.99 -15.73 -2.67
CA VAL A 116 4.77 -14.96 -1.68
C VAL A 116 4.17 -13.57 -1.51
N VAL A 117 4.16 -13.07 -0.27
CA VAL A 117 3.79 -11.68 0.06
C VAL A 117 5.05 -10.92 0.44
N ASN A 118 5.36 -9.88 -0.32
CA ASN A 118 6.49 -9.00 -0.08
C ASN A 118 5.98 -7.64 0.42
N SER A 119 6.50 -7.14 1.54
CA SER A 119 6.08 -5.86 2.10
C SER A 119 7.18 -5.21 2.94
N PRO A 120 7.46 -3.92 2.75
CA PRO A 120 8.48 -3.22 3.53
C PRO A 120 7.96 -2.90 4.94
N VAL A 121 8.61 -3.41 5.99
CA VAL A 121 8.17 -3.22 7.38
C VAL A 121 8.86 -2.06 8.12
N GLY A 122 9.83 -1.40 7.48
CA GLY A 122 10.53 -0.24 8.06
C GLY A 122 11.91 -0.01 7.45
N LYS A 123 12.68 0.86 8.10
CA LYS A 123 14.10 1.13 7.81
C LYS A 123 14.99 0.61 8.93
N MET A 124 16.24 0.34 8.61
CA MET A 124 17.27 -0.07 9.58
C MET A 124 17.55 1.00 10.66
N SER A 125 17.15 2.25 10.42
CA SER A 125 17.24 3.34 11.39
C SER A 125 16.17 3.29 12.49
N PHE A 126 15.19 2.37 12.40
CA PHE A 126 14.15 2.23 13.41
C PHE A 126 14.66 1.43 14.60
N GLN A 127 14.07 1.69 15.78
CA GLN A 127 14.33 0.85 16.96
C GLN A 127 13.81 -0.58 16.72
N GLN A 128 14.48 -1.55 17.34
CA GLN A 128 14.17 -2.98 17.15
C GLN A 128 12.71 -3.31 17.55
N GLU A 129 12.21 -2.67 18.61
CA GLU A 129 10.84 -2.82 19.11
C GLU A 129 9.81 -2.37 18.06
N ASN A 130 10.02 -1.21 17.45
CA ASN A 130 9.12 -0.67 16.42
C ASN A 130 9.05 -1.57 15.19
N VAL A 131 10.18 -2.17 14.79
CA VAL A 131 10.22 -3.13 13.67
C VAL A 131 9.47 -4.41 14.04
N ALA A 132 9.65 -4.92 15.25
CA ALA A 132 8.93 -6.10 15.72
C ALA A 132 7.41 -5.88 15.75
N GLU A 133 6.95 -4.72 16.22
CA GLU A 133 5.52 -4.38 16.22
C GLU A 133 4.95 -4.24 14.81
N ASN A 134 5.68 -3.62 13.88
CA ASN A 134 5.28 -3.56 12.47
C ASN A 134 5.15 -4.94 11.84
N VAL A 135 6.09 -5.86 12.12
CA VAL A 135 6.04 -7.25 11.64
C VAL A 135 4.83 -7.98 12.22
N LYS A 136 4.55 -7.84 13.52
CA LYS A 136 3.37 -8.43 14.17
C LYS A 136 2.06 -7.89 13.57
N ALA A 137 1.96 -6.58 13.34
CA ALA A 137 0.80 -5.96 12.70
C ALA A 137 0.56 -6.55 11.30
N LEU A 138 1.62 -6.69 10.50
CA LEU A 138 1.53 -7.27 9.17
C LEU A 138 1.10 -8.74 9.20
N LEU A 139 1.70 -9.55 10.06
CA LEU A 139 1.33 -10.96 10.24
C LEU A 139 -0.13 -11.11 10.66
N SER A 140 -0.60 -10.29 11.58
CA SER A 140 -2.01 -10.29 12.01
C SER A 140 -2.97 -9.96 10.86
N ALA A 141 -2.60 -8.99 10.01
CA ALA A 141 -3.40 -8.60 8.85
C ALA A 141 -3.42 -9.69 7.78
N VAL A 142 -2.29 -10.36 7.53
CA VAL A 142 -2.20 -11.48 6.58
C VAL A 142 -3.04 -12.65 7.06
N ASN A 143 -3.01 -12.99 8.36
CA ASN A 143 -3.85 -14.03 8.93
C ASN A 143 -5.35 -13.70 8.85
N ARG A 144 -5.75 -12.44 9.05
CA ARG A 144 -7.14 -12.01 8.83
C ARG A 144 -7.55 -12.08 7.37
N ALA A 145 -6.62 -11.85 6.45
CA ALA A 145 -6.85 -11.97 5.01
C ALA A 145 -6.80 -13.44 4.51
N LYS A 146 -6.70 -14.43 5.41
CA LYS A 146 -6.73 -15.85 5.06
C LYS A 146 -8.06 -16.22 4.38
N PRO A 147 -8.05 -16.75 3.15
CA PRO A 147 -9.26 -17.23 2.49
C PRO A 147 -9.80 -18.46 3.21
N ALA A 148 -11.13 -18.55 3.36
CA ALA A 148 -11.80 -19.71 3.96
C ALA A 148 -11.52 -21.03 3.21
N SER A 149 -11.14 -20.95 1.94
CA SER A 149 -10.78 -22.08 1.08
C SER A 149 -9.36 -22.63 1.32
N SER A 150 -8.56 -21.99 2.18
CA SER A 150 -7.17 -22.37 2.43
C SER A 150 -7.08 -23.53 3.43
N LYS A 151 -6.64 -24.70 2.94
CA LYS A 151 -6.42 -25.91 3.75
C LYS A 151 -4.95 -26.04 4.16
N GLY A 152 -4.70 -26.43 5.41
CA GLY A 152 -3.36 -26.65 5.97
C GLY A 152 -2.71 -25.39 6.56
N VAL A 153 -1.37 -25.44 6.68
CA VAL A 153 -0.56 -24.35 7.25
C VAL A 153 -0.50 -23.18 6.27
N PHE A 154 -1.09 -22.05 6.67
CA PHE A 154 -1.22 -20.86 5.83
C PHE A 154 0.10 -20.09 5.67
N LEU A 155 0.86 -19.94 6.76
CA LEU A 155 2.19 -19.32 6.77
C LEU A 155 3.26 -20.40 6.91
N ARG A 156 4.04 -20.64 5.84
CA ARG A 156 5.06 -21.70 5.83
C ARG A 156 6.41 -21.24 6.38
N SER A 157 6.82 -20.03 6.03
CA SER A 157 8.12 -19.48 6.40
C SER A 157 8.07 -17.96 6.36
N LEU A 158 8.75 -17.31 7.31
CA LEU A 158 8.98 -15.88 7.29
C LEU A 158 10.47 -15.62 7.14
N TYR A 159 10.82 -14.75 6.19
CA TYR A 159 12.18 -14.30 5.97
C TYR A 159 12.21 -12.78 6.10
N LEU A 160 13.19 -12.27 6.83
CA LEU A 160 13.46 -10.84 6.94
C LEU A 160 14.80 -10.57 6.29
N SER A 161 14.81 -9.68 5.30
CA SER A 161 16.00 -9.27 4.58
C SER A 161 16.05 -7.76 4.47
N SER A 162 17.27 -7.21 4.47
CA SER A 162 17.52 -5.85 3.99
C SER A 162 17.65 -5.85 2.46
N THR A 163 17.53 -4.68 1.83
CA THR A 163 17.55 -4.53 0.36
C THR A 163 18.73 -5.21 -0.34
N MET A 164 19.92 -5.20 0.27
CA MET A 164 21.14 -5.81 -0.28
C MET A 164 21.77 -6.85 0.65
N GLY A 165 21.01 -7.36 1.63
CA GLY A 165 21.55 -8.28 2.65
C GLY A 165 20.99 -9.70 2.56
N PRO A 166 21.63 -10.66 3.25
CA PRO A 166 21.12 -12.02 3.32
C PRO A 166 19.75 -12.07 4.01
N GLY A 167 18.89 -12.99 3.59
CA GLY A 167 17.60 -13.24 4.22
C GLY A 167 17.75 -14.10 5.47
N LEU A 168 17.33 -13.57 6.61
CA LEU A 168 17.28 -14.30 7.87
C LEU A 168 15.92 -14.97 8.02
N LYS A 169 15.92 -16.29 8.25
CA LYS A 169 14.70 -17.03 8.55
C LYS A 169 14.30 -16.73 9.99
N ILE A 170 13.08 -16.24 10.18
CA ILE A 170 12.49 -16.01 11.50
C ILE A 170 11.51 -17.13 11.80
N ASP A 171 11.50 -17.57 13.04
CA ASP A 171 10.52 -18.54 13.49
C ASP A 171 9.13 -17.89 13.64
N LEU A 172 8.17 -18.45 12.91
CA LEU A 172 6.78 -18.01 12.89
C LEU A 172 6.11 -18.20 14.25
N GLN A 173 6.47 -19.23 15.00
CA GLN A 173 5.84 -19.52 16.28
C GLN A 173 6.12 -18.41 17.29
N SER A 174 7.37 -17.93 17.36
CA SER A 174 7.78 -16.85 18.26
C SER A 174 7.06 -15.51 18.03
N MET A 175 6.60 -15.25 16.81
CA MET A 175 5.95 -13.98 16.41
C MET A 175 4.41 -14.05 16.45
N LEU A 176 3.84 -15.25 16.47
CA LEU A 176 2.40 -15.50 16.56
C LEU A 176 1.88 -15.57 17.99
N VAL A 177 2.77 -15.62 18.99
CA VAL A 177 2.38 -15.58 20.40
C VAL A 177 1.94 -14.16 20.77
N ALA A 178 0.63 -13.98 20.84
CA ALA A 178 -0.01 -13.15 21.84
C ALA A 178 -0.41 -14.06 23.01
#